data_AF-A0A2G9PW60-F1
#
_entry.id   AF-A0A2G9PW60-F1
#
_cell.length_a   1.000
_cell.length_b   1.000
_cell.length_c   1.000
_cell.angle_alpha   90.00
_cell.angle_beta   90.00
_cell.angle_gamma   90.00
#
_symmetry.space_group_name_H-M   'P 1'
#
loop_
_entity.id
_entity.type
_entity.pdbx_description
1 polymer ?
#
loop_
_entity_poly.entity_id
_entity_poly.type
_entity_poly.pdbx_seq_one_letter_code
_entity_poly.pdbx_strand_id
1 'polypeptide(L)'
;METKARFRGKPLIEIPSIVPQIGYLEGDFGSQFLKEYNALAKSDYNGNRNLSVLNYSDGIVKGSNPFAVVLANQVLRQQNLRTATQADLEKALKLGVLNLRGTYEDTGLVLRTEEDTDYRTNTPVAKHLASQLRERGATFSPENPLVVPLTGLQLEKSDNNYGLVFKLEDDAGFYNTPILTQDGQFSSEDIDEQIGLPVKAEGGNRTLYVRNSGLSRLYLFNDLDVYSYDRDLVNSNSVGRVVAVSTEGANARENLESELFSEITEKYNAEFESLNSRKAEAEKAVREIMSRK
;
A
#
# COMPACT_ATOMS: atom_id res chain seq x y z
N MET A 1 -23.60 -26.07 -38.67
CA MET A 1 -22.52 -25.46 -37.85
C MET A 1 -21.91 -26.57 -37.02
N GLU A 2 -20.68 -26.98 -37.33
CA GLU A 2 -19.97 -28.00 -36.56
C GLU A 2 -19.48 -27.39 -35.24
N THR A 3 -19.97 -27.94 -34.13
CA THR A 3 -19.45 -27.67 -32.79
C THR A 3 -18.06 -28.28 -32.68
N LYS A 4 -17.02 -27.45 -32.85
CA LYS A 4 -15.63 -27.87 -32.58
C LYS A 4 -15.53 -28.44 -31.18
N ALA A 5 -14.95 -29.63 -31.06
CA ALA A 5 -14.70 -30.28 -29.78
C ALA A 5 -13.85 -29.35 -28.88
N ARG A 6 -14.35 -29.06 -27.67
CA ARG A 6 -13.59 -28.32 -26.65
C ARG A 6 -12.73 -29.28 -25.87
N PHE A 7 -11.43 -28.98 -25.79
CA PHE A 7 -10.49 -29.64 -24.90
C PHE A 7 -10.91 -29.42 -23.43
N ARG A 8 -11.02 -30.50 -22.64
CA ARG A 8 -11.41 -30.47 -21.22
C ARG A 8 -10.22 -30.77 -20.31
N GLY A 9 -9.12 -30.06 -20.49
CA GLY A 9 -7.96 -30.15 -19.59
C GLY A 9 -8.21 -29.43 -18.27
N LYS A 10 -7.60 -29.92 -17.18
CA LYS A 10 -7.42 -29.13 -15.96
C LYS A 10 -6.10 -28.35 -16.10
N PRO A 11 -6.02 -27.11 -15.57
CA PRO A 11 -4.76 -26.39 -15.59
C PRO A 11 -3.71 -27.15 -14.77
N LEU A 12 -2.47 -27.19 -15.28
CA LEU A 12 -1.33 -27.85 -14.61
C LEU A 12 -0.91 -27.11 -13.33
N ILE A 13 -1.25 -25.82 -13.24
CA ILE A 13 -1.01 -24.95 -12.10
C ILE A 13 -2.36 -24.36 -11.71
N GLU A 14 -2.75 -24.47 -10.45
CA GLU A 14 -3.92 -23.76 -9.96
C GLU A 14 -3.63 -22.25 -9.99
N ILE A 15 -4.28 -21.56 -10.93
CA ILE A 15 -4.26 -20.10 -10.93
C ILE A 15 -5.23 -19.67 -9.83
N PRO A 16 -4.78 -18.93 -8.80
CA PRO A 16 -5.67 -18.45 -7.76
C PRO A 16 -6.82 -17.67 -8.40
N SER A 17 -8.02 -17.83 -7.85
CA SER A 17 -9.22 -17.17 -8.34
C SER A 17 -9.13 -15.64 -8.28
N ILE A 18 -8.19 -15.11 -7.50
CA ILE A 18 -7.94 -13.68 -7.27
C ILE A 18 -6.44 -13.43 -7.39
N VAL A 19 -6.07 -12.44 -8.20
CA VAL A 19 -4.70 -11.88 -8.22
C VAL A 19 -4.78 -10.51 -7.57
N PRO A 20 -4.21 -10.32 -6.36
CA PRO A 20 -4.20 -9.02 -5.72
C PRO A 20 -3.51 -7.97 -6.59
N GLN A 21 -4.15 -6.82 -6.76
CA GLN A 21 -3.59 -5.64 -7.40
C GLN A 21 -3.03 -4.69 -6.34
N ILE A 22 -1.94 -3.99 -6.68
CA ILE A 22 -1.30 -2.99 -5.84
C ILE A 22 -0.99 -1.74 -6.66
N GLY A 23 -1.18 -0.55 -6.09
CA GLY A 23 -0.91 0.68 -6.81
C GLY A 23 -1.01 1.94 -5.96
N TYR A 24 -0.59 3.05 -6.54
CA TYR A 24 -0.76 4.36 -5.94
C TYR A 24 -2.19 4.88 -6.12
N LEU A 25 -2.57 5.83 -5.27
CA LEU A 25 -3.84 6.55 -5.39
C LEU A 25 -3.69 7.65 -6.45
N GLU A 26 -3.95 7.31 -7.71
CA GLU A 26 -3.72 8.19 -8.87
C GLU A 26 -4.99 8.43 -9.70
N GLY A 27 -4.91 9.43 -10.60
CA GLY A 27 -5.98 9.79 -11.53
C GLY A 27 -7.29 10.18 -10.84
N ASP A 28 -8.40 9.91 -11.52
CA ASP A 28 -9.74 10.23 -11.02
C ASP A 28 -10.04 9.50 -9.71
N PHE A 29 -9.56 8.26 -9.56
CA PHE A 29 -9.69 7.49 -8.33
C PHE A 29 -8.98 8.18 -7.16
N GLY A 30 -7.72 8.57 -7.31
CA GLY A 30 -6.97 9.29 -6.26
C GLY A 30 -7.60 10.64 -5.90
N SER A 31 -8.09 11.38 -6.88
CA SER A 31 -8.81 12.65 -6.68
C SER A 31 -10.11 12.46 -5.90
N GLN A 32 -10.91 11.43 -6.23
CA GLN A 32 -12.14 11.11 -5.52
C GLN A 32 -11.85 10.61 -4.11
N PHE A 33 -10.89 9.69 -3.96
CA PHE A 33 -10.42 9.19 -2.66
C PHE A 33 -10.08 10.37 -1.73
N LEU A 34 -9.31 11.36 -2.21
CA LEU A 34 -8.90 12.48 -1.36
C LEU A 34 -10.09 13.35 -0.92
N LYS A 35 -11.12 13.50 -1.77
CA LYS A 35 -12.35 14.21 -1.40
C LYS A 35 -13.10 13.49 -0.28
N GLU A 36 -13.26 12.18 -0.41
CA GLU A 36 -13.93 11.33 0.60
C GLU A 36 -13.15 11.31 1.91
N TYR A 37 -11.83 11.13 1.83
CA TYR A 37 -10.90 11.22 2.95
C TYR A 37 -11.03 12.55 3.71
N ASN A 38 -11.00 13.68 2.99
CA ASN A 38 -11.11 15.01 3.61
C ASN A 38 -12.49 15.27 4.21
N ALA A 39 -13.55 14.76 3.58
CA ALA A 39 -14.89 14.84 4.14
C ALA A 39 -14.97 14.10 5.48
N LEU A 40 -14.42 12.88 5.53
CA LEU A 40 -14.38 12.04 6.74
C LEU A 40 -13.52 12.65 7.85
N ALA A 41 -12.32 13.14 7.52
CA ALA A 41 -11.45 13.85 8.45
C ALA A 41 -12.16 15.08 9.07
N LYS A 42 -12.96 15.79 8.26
CA LYS A 42 -13.74 16.95 8.71
C LYS A 42 -14.92 16.55 9.61
N SER A 43 -15.73 15.58 9.20
CA SER A 43 -16.97 15.22 9.91
C SER A 43 -16.69 14.47 11.20
N ASP A 44 -15.81 13.48 11.18
CA ASP A 44 -15.70 12.50 12.26
C ASP A 44 -14.61 12.90 13.25
N TYR A 45 -13.60 13.61 12.75
CA TYR A 45 -12.40 14.03 13.47
C TYR A 45 -12.26 15.55 13.58
N ASN A 46 -13.32 16.32 13.35
CA ASN A 46 -13.37 17.79 13.48
C ASN A 46 -12.29 18.53 12.68
N GLY A 47 -11.84 17.96 11.55
CA GLY A 47 -10.77 18.54 10.75
C GLY A 47 -9.42 18.53 11.47
N ASN A 48 -9.13 17.48 12.25
CA ASN A 48 -7.86 17.35 12.96
C ASN A 48 -6.68 17.56 12.00
N ARG A 49 -5.83 18.55 12.31
CA ARG A 49 -4.70 18.96 11.46
C ARG A 49 -3.72 17.83 11.13
N ASN A 50 -3.62 16.82 11.98
CA ASN A 50 -2.71 15.68 11.79
C ASN A 50 -3.20 14.71 10.70
N LEU A 51 -4.46 14.86 10.27
CA LEU A 51 -5.05 14.18 9.11
C LEU A 51 -4.97 15.02 7.83
N SER A 52 -4.71 16.33 7.94
CA SER A 52 -4.58 17.24 6.80
C SER A 52 -3.19 17.19 6.14
N VAL A 53 -2.64 15.99 5.98
CA VAL A 53 -1.30 15.76 5.43
C VAL A 53 -1.28 15.24 4.00
N LEU A 54 -2.43 14.78 3.51
CA LEU A 54 -2.58 14.29 2.14
C LEU A 54 -2.91 15.44 1.19
N ASN A 55 -2.29 15.45 0.01
CA ASN A 55 -2.56 16.41 -1.05
C ASN A 55 -2.56 15.73 -2.42
N TYR A 56 -3.39 16.21 -3.34
CA TYR A 56 -3.40 15.72 -4.72
C TYR A 56 -2.61 16.67 -5.63
N SER A 57 -1.55 16.16 -6.25
CA SER A 57 -0.69 16.93 -7.15
C SER A 57 -0.01 16.00 -8.15
N ASP A 58 0.23 16.48 -9.37
CA ASP A 58 0.84 15.70 -10.45
C ASP A 58 0.10 14.37 -10.73
N GLY A 59 -1.23 14.38 -10.61
CA GLY A 59 -2.07 13.22 -10.88
C GLY A 59 -2.09 12.14 -9.80
N ILE A 60 -1.48 12.38 -8.64
CA ILE A 60 -1.32 11.38 -7.56
C ILE A 60 -1.54 12.00 -6.18
N VAL A 61 -2.06 11.20 -5.24
CA VAL A 61 -2.11 11.57 -3.82
C VAL A 61 -0.72 11.44 -3.19
N LYS A 62 -0.27 12.50 -2.54
CA LYS A 62 1.03 12.63 -1.87
C LYS A 62 0.84 12.95 -0.39
N GLY A 63 1.88 12.68 0.39
CA GLY A 63 1.85 12.76 1.84
C GLY A 63 1.51 11.40 2.46
N SER A 64 2.07 11.16 3.65
CA SER A 64 1.74 9.99 4.46
C SER A 64 2.22 10.21 5.90
N ASN A 65 1.36 9.84 6.85
CA ASN A 65 1.72 9.57 8.23
C ASN A 65 0.81 8.43 8.75
N PRO A 66 1.15 7.75 9.87
CA PRO A 66 0.35 6.65 10.38
C PRO A 66 -1.13 6.98 10.60
N PHE A 67 -1.47 8.15 11.14
CA PHE A 67 -2.87 8.52 11.34
C PHE A 67 -3.62 8.63 10.02
N ALA A 68 -3.02 9.25 9.01
CA ALA A 68 -3.62 9.41 7.70
C ALA A 68 -3.81 8.08 6.99
N VAL A 69 -2.87 7.15 7.08
CA VAL A 69 -2.99 5.81 6.51
C VAL A 69 -4.10 5.01 7.19
N VAL A 70 -4.24 5.09 8.51
CA VAL A 70 -5.35 4.44 9.23
C VAL A 70 -6.70 4.99 8.79
N LEU A 71 -6.83 6.30 8.63
CA LEU A 71 -8.06 6.89 8.10
C LEU A 71 -8.31 6.51 6.63
N ALA A 72 -7.25 6.41 5.82
CA ALA A 72 -7.34 5.98 4.43
C ALA A 72 -7.97 4.59 4.29
N ASN A 73 -7.68 3.66 5.22
CA ASN A 73 -8.31 2.33 5.24
C ASN A 73 -9.84 2.40 5.34
N GLN A 74 -10.42 3.37 6.05
CA GLN A 74 -11.88 3.50 6.17
C GLN A 74 -12.55 3.88 4.84
N VAL A 75 -11.86 4.67 4.01
CA VAL A 75 -12.33 5.02 2.65
C VAL A 75 -12.12 3.84 1.71
N LEU A 76 -10.93 3.24 1.71
CA LEU A 76 -10.55 2.17 0.78
C LEU A 76 -11.40 0.90 0.94
N ARG A 77 -11.78 0.55 2.17
CA ARG A 77 -12.58 -0.67 2.43
C ARG A 77 -13.96 -0.64 1.81
N GLN A 78 -14.51 0.55 1.55
CA GLN A 78 -15.79 0.69 0.83
C GLN A 78 -15.70 0.17 -0.61
N GLN A 79 -14.48 0.00 -1.13
CA GLN A 79 -14.19 -0.46 -2.47
C GLN A 79 -13.44 -1.81 -2.47
N ASN A 80 -13.48 -2.56 -1.36
CA ASN A 80 -12.71 -3.79 -1.17
C ASN A 80 -11.20 -3.61 -1.38
N LEU A 81 -10.69 -2.45 -0.97
CA LEU A 81 -9.27 -2.12 -0.94
C LEU A 81 -8.82 -1.93 0.51
N ARG A 82 -7.51 -2.07 0.73
CA ARG A 82 -6.84 -1.68 1.97
C ARG A 82 -5.53 -1.00 1.63
N THR A 83 -4.91 -0.34 2.60
CA THR A 83 -3.53 0.11 2.47
C THR A 83 -2.56 -1.07 2.47
N ALA A 84 -1.39 -0.88 1.87
CA ALA A 84 -0.33 -1.88 1.84
C ALA A 84 0.29 -2.07 3.23
N THR A 85 0.50 -3.33 3.61
CA THR A 85 1.40 -3.70 4.71
C THR A 85 2.84 -3.72 4.21
N GLN A 86 3.81 -3.83 5.12
CA GLN A 86 5.20 -3.97 4.73
C GLN A 86 5.42 -5.20 3.85
N ALA A 87 4.77 -6.34 4.15
CA ALA A 87 4.85 -7.56 3.35
C ALA A 87 4.35 -7.36 1.91
N ASP A 88 3.28 -6.57 1.72
CA ASP A 88 2.78 -6.28 0.37
C ASP A 88 3.78 -5.45 -0.44
N LEU A 89 4.44 -4.47 0.20
CA LEU A 89 5.44 -3.64 -0.46
C LEU A 89 6.66 -4.48 -0.86
N GLU A 90 7.17 -5.35 0.03
CA GLU A 90 8.28 -6.25 -0.28
C GLU A 90 7.92 -7.23 -1.41
N LYS A 91 6.70 -7.75 -1.41
CA LYS A 91 6.19 -8.58 -2.51
C LYS A 91 6.13 -7.82 -3.82
N ALA A 92 5.65 -6.58 -3.80
CA ALA A 92 5.59 -5.73 -4.98
C ALA A 92 6.99 -5.40 -5.54
N LEU A 93 7.97 -5.17 -4.66
CA LEU A 93 9.38 -4.99 -5.03
C LEU A 93 9.95 -6.24 -5.69
N LYS A 94 9.76 -7.41 -5.07
CA LYS A 94 10.25 -8.70 -5.59
C LYS A 94 9.67 -9.02 -6.96
N LEU A 95 8.41 -8.66 -7.20
CA LEU A 95 7.73 -8.87 -8.48
C LEU A 95 8.00 -7.75 -9.50
N GLY A 96 8.57 -6.61 -9.09
CA GLY A 96 8.82 -5.46 -9.94
C GLY A 96 7.54 -4.80 -10.47
N VAL A 97 6.41 -4.93 -9.76
CA VAL A 97 5.10 -4.45 -10.21
C VAL A 97 4.77 -3.01 -9.78
N LEU A 98 5.53 -2.47 -8.83
CA LEU A 98 5.38 -1.09 -8.36
C LEU A 98 6.77 -0.50 -8.07
N ASN A 99 7.05 0.68 -8.61
CA ASN A 99 8.30 1.39 -8.35
C ASN A 99 8.18 2.24 -7.08
N LEU A 100 8.71 1.74 -5.97
CA LEU A 100 8.71 2.41 -4.66
C LEU A 100 9.94 3.32 -4.42
N ARG A 101 10.87 3.42 -5.38
CA ARG A 101 12.05 4.29 -5.22
C ARG A 101 11.65 5.75 -5.33
N GLY A 102 12.20 6.58 -4.44
CA GLY A 102 11.95 8.03 -4.42
C GLY A 102 10.76 8.45 -3.55
N THR A 103 10.04 7.51 -2.93
CA THR A 103 8.89 7.75 -2.06
C THR A 103 9.06 7.10 -0.69
N TYR A 104 8.17 7.36 0.26
CA TYR A 104 8.09 6.55 1.47
C TYR A 104 6.65 6.17 1.78
N GLU A 105 6.45 5.03 2.42
CA GLU A 105 5.13 4.45 2.66
C GLU A 105 5.02 3.97 4.11
N ASP A 106 4.12 4.57 4.89
CA ASP A 106 3.83 4.10 6.25
C ASP A 106 3.02 2.80 6.21
N THR A 107 3.52 1.77 6.90
CA THR A 107 2.96 0.41 6.84
C THR A 107 2.55 -0.13 8.21
N GLY A 108 3.17 0.37 9.29
CA GLY A 108 2.92 -0.13 10.64
C GLY A 108 3.29 0.86 11.74
N LEU A 109 3.11 0.39 12.97
CA LEU A 109 3.66 0.97 14.18
C LEU A 109 4.54 -0.07 14.88
N VAL A 110 5.59 0.39 15.57
CA VAL A 110 6.44 -0.47 16.39
C VAL A 110 6.38 0.01 17.83
N LEU A 111 5.91 -0.86 18.73
CA LEU A 111 5.80 -0.62 20.16
C LEU A 111 6.90 -1.37 20.91
N ARG A 112 7.77 -0.63 21.60
CA ARG A 112 8.87 -1.16 22.44
C ARG A 112 8.58 -0.99 23.91
N THR A 113 8.10 0.19 24.28
CA THR A 113 7.75 0.55 25.66
C THR A 113 6.53 1.45 25.67
N GLU A 114 5.78 1.43 26.78
CA GLU A 114 4.60 2.30 26.97
C GLU A 114 4.98 3.77 27.18
N GLU A 115 6.18 3.99 27.69
CA GLU A 115 6.75 5.32 27.87
C GLU A 115 7.73 5.60 26.75
N ASP A 116 7.54 6.72 26.06
CA ASP A 116 8.50 7.21 25.07
C ASP A 116 9.35 8.31 25.73
N THR A 117 10.50 7.90 26.29
CA THR A 117 11.37 8.81 27.04
C THR A 117 11.96 9.91 26.16
N ASP A 118 12.22 9.60 24.90
CA ASP A 118 12.89 10.50 23.95
C ASP A 118 11.87 11.38 23.21
N TYR A 119 10.58 11.01 23.24
CA TYR A 119 9.48 11.76 22.65
C TYR A 119 8.17 11.56 23.39
N ARG A 120 8.06 12.19 24.56
CA ARG A 120 6.92 12.06 25.48
C ARG A 120 5.55 12.37 24.86
N THR A 121 5.51 13.08 23.73
CA THR A 121 4.30 13.29 22.92
C THR A 121 3.62 11.96 22.54
N ASN A 122 4.40 10.89 22.35
CA ASN A 122 3.88 9.56 22.00
C ASN A 122 3.35 8.76 23.19
N THR A 123 3.75 9.06 24.43
CA THR A 123 3.39 8.26 25.61
C THR A 123 1.88 7.98 25.71
N PRO A 124 0.96 8.97 25.57
CA PRO A 124 -0.47 8.69 25.66
C PRO A 124 -0.96 7.70 24.60
N VAL A 125 -0.44 7.81 23.37
CA VAL A 125 -0.78 6.91 22.26
C VAL A 125 -0.20 5.51 22.49
N ALA A 126 1.05 5.43 22.93
CA ALA A 126 1.74 4.18 23.22
C ALA A 126 1.03 3.39 24.34
N LYS A 127 0.64 4.07 25.43
CA LYS A 127 -0.13 3.47 26.53
C LYS A 127 -1.49 2.95 26.08
N HIS A 128 -2.20 3.74 25.27
CA HIS A 128 -3.52 3.35 24.76
C HIS A 128 -3.43 2.11 23.85
N LEU A 129 -2.41 2.04 22.98
CA LEU A 129 -2.19 0.86 22.15
C LEU A 129 -1.76 -0.35 23.00
N ALA A 130 -0.86 -0.14 23.96
CA ALA A 130 -0.36 -1.17 24.85
C ALA A 130 -1.45 -1.86 25.68
N SER A 131 -2.41 -1.09 26.21
CA SER A 131 -3.51 -1.67 27.01
C SER A 131 -4.34 -2.65 26.17
N GLN A 132 -4.71 -2.26 24.95
CA GLN A 132 -5.49 -3.11 24.04
C GLN A 132 -4.71 -4.36 23.62
N LEU A 133 -3.40 -4.25 23.39
CA LEU A 133 -2.54 -5.39 23.07
C LEU A 133 -2.44 -6.38 24.25
N ARG A 134 -2.32 -5.88 25.50
CA ARG A 134 -2.28 -6.73 26.70
C ARG A 134 -3.61 -7.43 26.97
N GLU A 135 -4.73 -6.77 26.70
CA GLU A 135 -6.06 -7.39 26.75
C GLU A 135 -6.18 -8.60 25.81
N ARG A 136 -5.39 -8.62 24.71
CA ARG A 136 -5.25 -9.74 23.78
C ARG A 136 -4.12 -10.71 24.14
N GLY A 137 -3.53 -10.59 25.33
CA GLY A 137 -2.45 -11.45 25.80
C GLY A 137 -1.08 -11.16 25.20
N ALA A 138 -0.89 -10.04 24.51
CA ALA A 138 0.40 -9.68 23.94
C ALA A 138 1.42 -9.31 25.04
N THR A 139 2.68 -9.64 24.79
CA THR A 139 3.82 -9.22 25.61
C THR A 139 4.84 -8.51 24.74
N PHE A 140 5.45 -7.45 25.25
CA PHE A 140 6.47 -6.68 24.52
C PHE A 140 7.47 -6.05 25.48
N SER A 141 8.68 -5.85 24.98
CA SER A 141 9.78 -5.18 25.67
C SER A 141 10.72 -4.55 24.63
N PRO A 142 11.72 -3.76 25.05
CA PRO A 142 12.76 -3.29 24.12
C PRO A 142 13.44 -4.41 23.34
N GLU A 143 13.62 -5.59 23.94
CA GLU A 143 14.26 -6.79 23.35
C GLU A 143 13.28 -7.65 22.53
N ASN A 144 11.99 -7.40 22.66
CA ASN A 144 10.94 -8.09 21.92
C ASN A 144 9.83 -7.09 21.55
N PRO A 145 10.08 -6.20 20.59
CA PRO A 145 9.11 -5.19 20.18
C PRO A 145 7.94 -5.83 19.42
N LEU A 146 6.80 -5.15 19.44
CA LEU A 146 5.63 -5.52 18.67
C LEU A 146 5.45 -4.63 17.46
N VAL A 147 5.21 -5.26 16.30
CA VAL A 147 4.75 -4.59 15.09
C VAL A 147 3.24 -4.72 15.00
N VAL A 148 2.56 -3.61 14.74
CA VAL A 148 1.13 -3.55 14.48
C VAL A 148 0.91 -2.93 13.10
N PRO A 149 0.46 -3.70 12.09
CA PRO A 149 0.14 -3.14 10.77
C PRO A 149 -0.97 -2.09 10.85
N LEU A 150 -0.84 -1.00 10.08
CA LEU A 150 -1.84 0.07 10.07
C LEU A 150 -3.21 -0.38 9.53
N THR A 151 -3.23 -1.47 8.76
CA THR A 151 -4.44 -2.10 8.23
C THR A 151 -5.34 -2.71 9.29
N GLY A 152 -4.82 -3.00 10.49
CA GLY A 152 -5.58 -3.54 11.63
C GLY A 152 -5.98 -2.47 12.65
N LEU A 153 -5.90 -1.19 12.29
CA LEU A 153 -6.17 -0.08 13.20
C LEU A 153 -7.37 0.75 12.75
N GLN A 154 -8.00 1.38 13.73
CA GLN A 154 -8.93 2.49 13.61
C GLN A 154 -8.41 3.71 14.36
N LEU A 155 -8.99 4.87 14.08
CA LEU A 155 -8.72 6.09 14.82
C LEU A 155 -9.84 6.39 15.81
N GLU A 156 -9.44 6.79 17.01
CA GLU A 156 -10.33 7.34 18.03
C GLU A 156 -9.86 8.74 18.43
N LYS A 157 -10.81 9.64 18.68
CA LYS A 157 -10.51 10.98 19.20
C LYS A 157 -9.99 10.87 20.64
N SER A 158 -8.99 11.65 20.97
CA SER A 158 -8.38 11.63 22.31
C SER A 158 -7.92 13.01 22.73
N ASP A 159 -7.92 13.25 24.04
CA ASP A 159 -7.38 14.48 24.62
C ASP A 159 -5.86 14.34 24.83
N ASN A 160 -5.11 14.46 23.73
CA ASN A 160 -3.65 14.44 23.72
C ASN A 160 -3.10 15.40 22.65
N ASN A 161 -1.78 15.53 22.55
CA ASN A 161 -1.13 16.45 21.60
C ASN A 161 -1.46 16.18 20.12
N TYR A 162 -1.91 14.97 19.79
CA TYR A 162 -2.35 14.57 18.46
C TYR A 162 -3.86 14.72 18.25
N GLY A 163 -4.65 14.80 19.32
CA GLY A 163 -6.11 14.73 19.25
C GLY A 163 -6.63 13.33 18.87
N LEU A 164 -5.75 12.33 18.79
CA LEU A 164 -6.02 11.00 18.22
C LEU A 164 -5.25 9.90 18.98
N VAL A 165 -5.82 8.70 19.00
CA VAL A 165 -5.16 7.46 19.37
C VAL A 165 -5.53 6.34 18.39
N PHE A 166 -4.75 5.27 18.40
CA PHE A 166 -5.04 4.07 17.62
C PHE A 166 -5.89 3.08 18.43
N LYS A 167 -6.88 2.51 17.77
CA LYS A 167 -7.73 1.43 18.29
C LYS A 167 -7.52 0.17 17.47
N LEU A 168 -7.30 -0.97 18.10
CA LEU A 168 -7.19 -2.26 17.41
C LEU A 168 -8.58 -2.70 16.91
N GLU A 169 -8.65 -3.14 15.67
CA GLU A 169 -9.82 -3.87 15.15
C GLU A 169 -9.87 -5.30 15.68
N ASP A 170 -11.03 -5.93 15.69
CA ASP A 170 -11.21 -7.26 16.28
C ASP A 170 -10.30 -8.32 15.65
N ASP A 171 -10.04 -8.21 14.34
CA ASP A 171 -9.17 -9.08 13.55
C ASP A 171 -7.73 -8.54 13.40
N ALA A 172 -7.38 -7.47 14.11
CA ALA A 172 -6.05 -6.88 14.04
C ALA A 172 -4.95 -7.87 14.48
N GLY A 173 -4.04 -8.15 13.56
CA GLY A 173 -2.81 -8.89 13.83
C GLY A 173 -1.72 -8.03 14.47
N PHE A 174 -0.82 -8.68 15.20
CA PHE A 174 0.41 -8.08 15.74
C PHE A 174 1.52 -9.14 15.82
N TYR A 175 2.77 -8.70 15.71
CA TYR A 175 3.91 -9.60 15.55
C TYR A 175 5.05 -9.24 16.50
N ASN A 176 5.53 -10.24 17.23
CA ASN A 176 6.80 -10.13 17.98
C ASN A 176 7.95 -10.09 16.99
N THR A 177 8.77 -9.04 17.06
CA THR A 177 9.76 -8.79 16.01
C THR A 177 11.15 -8.46 16.56
N PRO A 178 11.89 -9.46 17.10
CA PRO A 178 13.22 -9.24 17.68
C PRO A 178 14.26 -8.61 16.74
N ILE A 179 14.07 -8.67 15.42
CA ILE A 179 14.99 -8.00 14.48
C ILE A 179 14.99 -6.46 14.67
N LEU A 180 13.91 -5.90 15.22
CA LEU A 180 13.77 -4.47 15.49
C LEU A 180 14.39 -4.05 16.84
N THR A 181 15.47 -4.73 17.23
CA THR A 181 16.28 -4.43 18.42
C THR A 181 17.66 -3.85 18.07
N GLN A 182 18.05 -3.93 16.80
CA GLN A 182 19.34 -3.44 16.32
C GLN A 182 19.25 -2.92 14.89
N ASP A 183 20.03 -1.90 14.58
CA ASP A 183 20.28 -1.47 13.20
C ASP A 183 21.10 -2.54 12.47
N GLY A 184 20.99 -2.56 11.14
CA GLY A 184 21.88 -3.37 10.32
C GLY A 184 21.52 -3.36 8.85
N GLN A 185 22.37 -4.02 8.05
CA GLN A 185 22.12 -4.17 6.62
C GLN A 185 21.35 -5.47 6.37
N PHE A 186 20.46 -5.47 5.38
CA PHE A 186 19.74 -6.67 4.97
C PHE A 186 19.62 -6.78 3.44
N SER A 187 19.33 -7.99 2.98
CA SER A 187 19.04 -8.32 1.57
C SER A 187 17.53 -8.45 1.36
N SER A 188 17.04 -8.03 0.18
CA SER A 188 15.64 -8.27 -0.21
C SER A 188 15.28 -9.76 -0.34
N GLU A 189 16.28 -10.65 -0.39
CA GLU A 189 16.06 -12.11 -0.39
C GLU A 189 15.81 -12.67 1.02
N ASP A 190 16.19 -11.92 2.06
CA ASP A 190 16.14 -12.34 3.46
C ASP A 190 14.93 -11.68 4.19
N ILE A 191 13.75 -11.71 3.57
CA ILE A 191 12.52 -11.09 4.10
C ILE A 191 11.55 -12.17 4.61
N ASP A 192 11.00 -11.95 5.80
CA ASP A 192 9.86 -12.72 6.29
C ASP A 192 8.60 -12.35 5.49
N GLU A 193 8.04 -13.32 4.76
CA GLU A 193 6.93 -13.10 3.83
C GLU A 193 5.62 -12.69 4.52
N GLN A 194 5.48 -12.95 5.83
CA GLN A 194 4.27 -12.61 6.58
C GLN A 194 4.30 -11.16 7.06
N ILE A 195 5.45 -10.70 7.55
CA ILE A 195 5.56 -9.37 8.17
C ILE A 195 6.26 -8.34 7.28
N GLY A 196 6.99 -8.76 6.25
CA GLY A 196 7.74 -7.89 5.35
C GLY A 196 9.01 -7.29 5.97
N LEU A 197 9.51 -7.87 7.05
CA LEU A 197 10.73 -7.42 7.73
C LEU A 197 11.87 -8.41 7.49
N PRO A 198 13.12 -7.96 7.55
CA PRO A 198 14.24 -8.88 7.36
C PRO A 198 14.31 -9.94 8.46
N VAL A 199 14.70 -11.16 8.10
CA VAL A 199 14.92 -12.25 9.06
C VAL A 199 16.26 -12.12 9.81
N LYS A 200 17.20 -11.35 9.24
CA LYS A 200 18.51 -11.04 9.80
C LYS A 200 18.99 -9.67 9.30
N ALA A 201 19.84 -9.00 10.07
CA ALA A 201 20.37 -7.66 9.77
C ALA A 201 21.90 -7.70 9.59
N GLU A 202 22.37 -8.71 8.84
CA GLU A 202 23.79 -8.98 8.59
C GLU A 202 24.08 -9.07 7.08
N GLY A 203 24.29 -7.92 6.44
CA GLY A 203 24.75 -7.78 5.05
C GLY A 203 23.64 -7.46 4.04
N GLY A 204 24.01 -7.13 2.80
CA GLY A 204 23.08 -6.65 1.78
C GLY A 204 23.25 -5.15 1.49
N ASN A 205 22.35 -4.58 0.70
CA ASN A 205 22.44 -3.19 0.22
C ASN A 205 21.31 -2.29 0.71
N ARG A 206 20.45 -2.79 1.60
CA ARG A 206 19.38 -2.05 2.26
C ARG A 206 19.69 -1.97 3.75
N THR A 207 19.21 -0.93 4.41
CA THR A 207 19.45 -0.67 5.83
C THR A 207 18.15 -0.74 6.62
N LEU A 208 18.18 -1.44 7.74
CA LEU A 208 17.14 -1.43 8.76
C LEU A 208 17.55 -0.41 9.84
N TYR A 209 16.73 0.63 10.02
CA TYR A 209 16.91 1.63 11.07
C TYR A 209 15.90 1.41 12.19
N VAL A 210 16.39 1.44 13.42
CA VAL A 210 15.68 1.01 14.62
C VAL A 210 15.96 2.01 15.74
N ARG A 211 14.94 2.35 16.52
CA ARG A 211 15.14 3.04 17.81
C ARG A 211 14.97 2.07 18.96
N ASN A 212 15.40 2.44 20.17
CA ASN A 212 15.45 1.51 21.30
C ASN A 212 14.29 1.67 22.32
N SER A 213 13.32 2.55 22.06
CA SER A 213 12.27 2.90 23.03
C SER A 213 10.98 3.38 22.38
N GLY A 214 9.90 3.38 23.15
CA GLY A 214 8.64 4.05 22.86
C GLY A 214 7.84 3.45 21.71
N LEU A 215 7.09 4.33 21.04
CA LEU A 215 6.31 4.05 19.85
C LEU A 215 6.98 4.74 18.65
N SER A 216 7.08 4.05 17.54
CA SER A 216 7.58 4.61 16.29
C SER A 216 6.71 4.23 15.10
N ARG A 217 6.91 4.96 14.01
CA ARG A 217 6.45 4.55 12.69
C ARG A 217 7.17 3.27 12.26
N LEU A 218 6.55 2.49 11.38
CA LEU A 218 7.21 1.53 10.51
C LEU A 218 6.89 1.92 9.08
N TYR A 219 7.93 2.13 8.27
CA TYR A 219 7.75 2.54 6.88
C TYR A 219 8.92 2.06 6.00
N LEU A 220 8.63 1.90 4.71
CA LEU A 220 9.63 1.75 3.66
C LEU A 220 10.04 3.15 3.18
N PHE A 221 11.35 3.42 3.07
CA PHE A 221 11.88 4.72 2.67
C PHE A 221 12.37 4.74 1.21
N ASN A 222 12.80 5.90 0.73
CA ASN A 222 12.99 6.16 -0.70
C ASN A 222 14.15 5.40 -1.36
N ASP A 223 15.12 4.96 -0.57
CA ASP A 223 16.22 4.07 -0.97
C ASP A 223 15.81 2.59 -0.95
N LEU A 224 14.59 2.29 -0.49
CA LEU A 224 14.05 0.98 -0.10
C LEU A 224 14.53 0.49 1.28
N ASP A 225 15.13 1.35 2.09
CA ASP A 225 15.48 1.04 3.47
C ASP A 225 14.23 0.92 4.35
N VAL A 226 14.29 0.14 5.43
CA VAL A 226 13.17 -0.04 6.38
C VAL A 226 13.44 0.77 7.62
N TYR A 227 12.48 1.61 8.00
CA TYR A 227 12.62 2.51 9.13
C TYR A 227 11.59 2.19 10.19
N SER A 228 12.09 1.90 11.39
CA SER A 228 11.35 1.85 12.64
C SER A 228 11.92 2.81 13.70
N TYR A 229 12.61 3.85 13.23
CA TYR A 229 13.33 4.82 14.06
C TYR A 229 12.56 6.13 14.27
N ASP A 230 11.73 6.55 13.31
CA ASP A 230 11.05 7.84 13.39
C ASP A 230 9.96 7.85 14.47
N ARG A 231 10.12 8.79 15.40
CA ARG A 231 9.24 9.04 16.55
C ARG A 231 8.08 9.97 16.20
N ASP A 232 8.21 10.79 15.16
CA ASP A 232 7.20 11.80 14.86
C ASP A 232 6.04 11.20 14.05
N LEU A 233 4.98 10.79 14.75
CA LEU A 233 3.81 10.14 14.16
C LEU A 233 2.99 11.04 13.23
N VAL A 234 3.26 12.35 13.19
CA VAL A 234 2.50 13.28 12.34
C VAL A 234 3.30 13.82 11.17
N ASN A 235 4.62 13.64 11.16
CA ASN A 235 5.49 14.14 10.13
C ASN A 235 5.12 13.55 8.76
N SER A 236 4.89 14.43 7.79
CA SER A 236 4.57 14.08 6.42
C SER A 236 5.21 15.08 5.47
N ASN A 237 5.69 14.60 4.33
CA ASN A 237 6.21 15.45 3.27
C ASN A 237 5.70 15.01 1.89
N SER A 238 6.04 15.75 0.84
CA SER A 238 5.52 15.52 -0.51
C SER A 238 5.99 14.23 -1.18
N VAL A 239 7.01 13.53 -0.66
CA VAL A 239 7.43 12.22 -1.19
C VAL A 239 6.71 11.05 -0.52
N GLY A 240 5.95 11.29 0.56
CA GLY A 240 5.11 10.26 1.18
C GLY A 240 4.01 9.77 0.24
N ARG A 241 3.69 8.48 0.30
CA ARG A 241 2.63 7.85 -0.50
C ARG A 241 1.78 6.93 0.36
N VAL A 242 0.52 6.84 -0.01
CA VAL A 242 -0.38 5.77 0.42
C VAL A 242 -0.51 4.80 -0.75
N VAL A 243 -0.19 3.53 -0.51
CA VAL A 243 -0.31 2.45 -1.49
C VAL A 243 -1.54 1.63 -1.15
N ALA A 244 -2.40 1.39 -2.13
CA ALA A 244 -3.60 0.57 -2.00
C ALA A 244 -3.35 -0.84 -2.55
N VAL A 245 -3.99 -1.83 -1.93
CA VAL A 245 -3.98 -3.24 -2.30
C VAL A 245 -5.42 -3.72 -2.34
N SER A 246 -5.80 -4.47 -3.38
CA SER A 246 -7.11 -5.13 -3.43
C SER A 246 -7.18 -6.29 -2.45
N THR A 247 -8.24 -6.38 -1.65
CA THR A 247 -8.42 -7.51 -0.72
C THR A 247 -8.87 -8.78 -1.46
N GLU A 248 -8.54 -9.96 -0.92
CA GLU A 248 -9.10 -11.22 -1.40
C GLU A 248 -10.64 -11.15 -1.31
N GLY A 249 -11.32 -11.27 -2.46
CA GLY A 249 -12.77 -11.15 -2.58
C GLY A 249 -13.25 -9.93 -3.37
N ALA A 250 -12.37 -8.96 -3.66
CA ALA A 250 -12.65 -7.96 -4.68
C ALA A 250 -12.69 -8.64 -6.06
N ASN A 251 -13.58 -8.21 -6.95
CA ASN A 251 -13.75 -8.72 -8.33
C ASN A 251 -12.52 -8.43 -9.23
N ALA A 252 -11.30 -8.65 -8.75
CA ALA A 252 -10.05 -8.46 -9.46
C ALA A 252 -10.01 -9.24 -10.76
N ARG A 253 -10.69 -10.39 -10.85
CA ARG A 253 -10.82 -11.14 -12.09
C ARG A 253 -11.70 -10.42 -13.12
N GLU A 254 -12.87 -9.90 -12.74
CA GLU A 254 -13.72 -9.15 -13.68
C GLU A 254 -13.06 -7.82 -14.06
N ASN A 255 -12.39 -7.16 -13.12
CA ASN A 255 -11.65 -5.92 -13.39
C ASN A 255 -10.45 -6.18 -14.31
N LEU A 256 -9.64 -7.21 -14.05
CA LEU A 256 -8.51 -7.59 -14.89
C LEU A 256 -8.98 -8.11 -16.25
N GLU A 257 -10.04 -8.92 -16.31
CA GLU A 257 -10.62 -9.37 -17.59
C GLU A 257 -11.18 -8.17 -18.37
N SER A 258 -11.84 -7.21 -17.71
CA SER A 258 -12.36 -5.98 -18.34
C SER A 258 -11.23 -5.07 -18.83
N GLU A 259 -10.21 -4.81 -18.02
CA GLU A 259 -9.03 -4.00 -18.38
C GLU A 259 -8.26 -4.63 -19.53
N LEU A 260 -7.95 -5.94 -19.43
CA LEU A 260 -7.23 -6.66 -20.47
C LEU A 260 -8.06 -6.72 -21.76
N PHE A 261 -9.38 -6.92 -21.65
CA PHE A 261 -10.26 -6.92 -22.81
C PHE A 261 -10.35 -5.53 -23.46
N SER A 262 -10.38 -4.45 -22.66
CA SER A 262 -10.34 -3.07 -23.15
C SER A 262 -9.03 -2.79 -23.88
N GLU A 263 -7.88 -3.12 -23.28
CA GLU A 263 -6.56 -2.91 -23.89
C GLU A 263 -6.40 -3.72 -25.19
N ILE A 264 -6.82 -4.99 -25.20
CA ILE A 264 -6.82 -5.82 -26.41
C ILE A 264 -7.74 -5.22 -27.48
N THR A 265 -8.92 -4.73 -27.09
CA THR A 265 -9.89 -4.12 -28.02
C THR A 265 -9.35 -2.82 -28.61
N GLU A 266 -8.73 -1.96 -27.80
CA GLU A 266 -8.08 -0.73 -28.26
C GLU A 266 -6.94 -1.01 -29.24
N LYS A 267 -6.03 -1.95 -28.91
CA LYS A 267 -4.95 -2.38 -29.80
C LYS A 267 -5.49 -2.95 -31.11
N TYR A 268 -6.50 -3.83 -31.03
CA TYR A 268 -7.12 -4.41 -32.21
C TYR A 268 -7.77 -3.35 -33.12
N ASN A 269 -8.50 -2.40 -32.53
CA ASN A 269 -9.15 -1.32 -33.27
C ASN A 269 -8.11 -0.41 -33.95
N ALA A 270 -7.03 -0.04 -33.24
CA ALA A 270 -5.95 0.75 -33.81
C ALA A 270 -5.25 0.05 -34.98
N GLU A 271 -4.98 -1.26 -34.87
CA GLU A 271 -4.44 -2.05 -35.98
C GLU A 271 -5.42 -2.15 -37.16
N PHE A 272 -6.70 -2.34 -36.88
CA PHE A 272 -7.75 -2.41 -37.91
C PHE A 272 -7.90 -1.11 -38.68
N GLU A 273 -7.89 0.04 -38.00
CA GLU A 273 -7.91 1.38 -38.63
C GLU A 273 -6.67 1.63 -39.50
N SER A 274 -5.49 1.23 -39.01
CA SER A 274 -4.23 1.31 -39.76
C SER A 274 -4.29 0.45 -41.03
N LEU A 275 -4.82 -0.78 -40.94
CA LEU A 275 -4.96 -1.68 -42.08
C LEU A 275 -5.94 -1.13 -43.13
N ASN A 276 -7.07 -0.59 -42.69
CA ASN A 276 -8.07 0.02 -43.59
C ASN A 276 -7.52 1.26 -44.30
N SER A 277 -6.73 2.08 -43.61
CA SER A 277 -6.06 3.24 -44.20
C SER A 277 -5.11 2.82 -45.31
N ARG A 278 -4.24 1.82 -45.04
CA ARG A 278 -3.31 1.27 -46.04
C ARG A 278 -4.03 0.64 -47.25
N LYS A 279 -5.16 -0.03 -47.01
CA LYS A 279 -5.99 -0.59 -48.09
C LYS A 279 -6.57 0.52 -48.97
N ALA A 280 -7.11 1.58 -48.38
CA ALA A 280 -7.67 2.71 -49.12
C ALA A 280 -6.62 3.42 -49.98
N GLU A 281 -5.40 3.59 -49.46
CA GLU A 281 -4.26 4.12 -50.22
C GLU A 281 -3.88 3.23 -51.40
N ALA A 282 -3.80 1.91 -51.19
CA ALA A 282 -3.50 0.95 -52.25
C ALA A 282 -4.59 0.95 -53.35
N GLU A 283 -5.87 0.98 -52.97
CA GLU A 283 -6.98 1.07 -53.92
C GLU A 283 -6.93 2.36 -54.74
N LYS A 284 -6.60 3.49 -54.10
CA LYS A 284 -6.41 4.77 -54.78
C LYS A 284 -5.27 4.69 -55.80
N ALA A 285 -4.13 4.15 -55.42
CA ALA A 285 -2.98 3.96 -56.30
C ALA A 285 -3.32 3.06 -57.50
N VAL A 286 -4.06 1.96 -57.29
CA VAL A 286 -4.51 1.07 -58.36
C VAL A 286 -5.44 1.81 -59.34
N ARG A 287 -6.39 2.61 -58.84
CA ARG A 287 -7.28 3.40 -59.70
C ARG A 287 -6.52 4.42 -60.55
N GLU A 288 -5.53 5.11 -59.97
CA GLU A 288 -4.68 6.07 -60.69
C GLU A 288 -3.83 5.41 -61.78
N ILE A 289 -3.33 4.19 -61.54
CA ILE A 289 -2.62 3.40 -62.56
C ILE A 289 -3.57 3.00 -63.69
N MET A 290 -4.78 2.57 -63.35
CA MET A 290 -5.78 2.13 -64.34
C MET A 290 -6.33 3.29 -65.18
N SER A 291 -6.42 4.51 -64.63
CA SER A 291 -6.91 5.70 -65.37
C SER A 291 -5.87 6.32 -66.31
N ARG A 292 -4.61 5.87 -66.27
CA ARG A 292 -3.51 6.35 -67.14
C ARG A 292 -3.29 5.50 -68.39
N LYS A 293 -4.06 4.42 -68.57
CA LYS A 293 -4.06 3.55 -69.75
C LYS A 293 -5.26 3.86 -70.64
#